data_AF-A0A1L7CHL5-F1
#
_entry.id   AF-A0A1L7CHL5-F1
#
_cell.length_a   1.000
_cell.length_b   1.000
_cell.length_c   1.000
_cell.angle_alpha   90.00
_cell.angle_beta   90.00
_cell.angle_gamma   90.00
#
_symmetry.space_group_name_H-M   'P 1'
#
loop_
_entity.id
_entity.type
_entity.pdbx_description
1 polymer ?
#
loop_
_entity_poly.entity_id
_entity_poly.type
_entity_poly.pdbx_seq_one_letter_code
_entity_poly.pdbx_strand_id
1 'polypeptide(L)'
;MIPLPSVSRIAHAGLALWCLLTGLAYLPPFGAIPSTLGVVERLTGGTYFGTAWILAATALFAGQWFYKPRQVGLALAMSLTLLLAGGYAVAWQIEDQARAWVSVKNYVMIAAAILIVATYGERRMPGAAK
;
A
#
# COMPACT_ATOMS: atom_id res chain seq x y z
N MET A 1 -16.80 16.17 18.49
CA MET A 1 -16.87 15.67 17.09
C MET A 1 -15.59 16.10 16.37
N ILE A 2 -14.74 15.15 15.98
CA ILE A 2 -13.59 15.49 15.11
C ILE A 2 -14.17 15.89 13.76
N PRO A 3 -13.81 17.06 13.20
CA PRO A 3 -14.30 17.46 11.90
C PRO A 3 -13.94 16.38 10.88
N LEU A 4 -14.97 15.88 10.21
CA LEU A 4 -14.92 14.81 9.22
C LEU A 4 -13.75 14.91 8.20
N PRO A 5 -13.32 16.10 7.72
CA PRO A 5 -12.14 16.25 6.86
C PRO A 5 -10.83 15.77 7.51
N SER A 6 -10.67 15.94 8.83
CA SER A 6 -9.46 15.58 9.56
C SER A 6 -9.26 14.07 9.60
N VAL A 7 -10.34 13.29 9.76
CA VAL A 7 -10.27 11.82 9.76
C VAL A 7 -9.76 11.28 8.42
N SER A 8 -10.25 11.83 7.31
CA SER A 8 -9.79 11.43 5.97
C SER A 8 -8.31 11.76 5.78
N ARG A 9 -7.85 12.93 6.21
CA ARG A 9 -6.44 13.33 6.09
C ARG A 9 -5.52 12.46 6.94
N ILE A 10 -5.93 12.17 8.18
CA ILE A 10 -5.21 11.26 9.09
C ILE A 10 -5.10 9.87 8.47
N ALA A 11 -6.20 9.33 7.93
CA ALA A 11 -6.17 8.02 7.28
C ALA A 11 -5.22 7.98 6.07
N HIS A 12 -5.23 9.02 5.22
CA HIS A 12 -4.30 9.13 4.10
C HIS A 12 -2.85 9.30 4.56
N ALA A 13 -2.60 10.08 5.62
CA ALA A 13 -1.26 10.27 6.16
C ALA A 13 -0.72 8.99 6.78
N GLY A 14 -1.57 8.25 7.50
CA GLY A 14 -1.26 6.92 8.03
C GLY A 14 -0.93 5.92 6.92
N LEU A 15 -1.72 5.91 5.84
CA LEU A 15 -1.42 5.07 4.67
C LEU A 15 -0.13 5.47 3.97
N ALA A 16 0.13 6.77 3.79
CA ALA A 16 1.37 7.27 3.22
C ALA A 16 2.58 6.83 4.04
N LEU A 17 2.50 6.96 5.37
CA LEU A 17 3.55 6.51 6.28
C LEU A 17 3.74 4.99 6.21
N TRP A 18 2.65 4.22 6.19
CA TRP A 18 2.72 2.78 6.06
C TRP A 18 3.40 2.35 4.75
N CYS A 19 3.06 2.99 3.63
CA CYS A 19 3.72 2.76 2.33
C CYS A 19 5.21 3.10 2.40
N LEU A 20 5.57 4.24 3.02
CA LEU A 20 6.96 4.67 3.17
C LEU A 20 7.77 3.63 3.96
N LEU A 21 7.27 3.21 5.12
CA LEU A 21 7.94 2.24 5.98
C LEU A 21 8.07 0.87 5.31
N THR A 22 7.03 0.46 4.57
CA THR A 22 7.04 -0.79 3.81
C THR A 22 8.06 -0.74 2.67
N GLY A 23 8.14 0.38 1.94
CA GLY A 23 9.16 0.58 0.91
C GLY A 23 10.58 0.55 1.46
N LEU A 24 10.82 1.24 2.59
CA LEU A 24 12.11 1.21 3.27
C LEU A 24 12.47 -0.20 3.73
N ALA A 25 11.51 -0.97 4.27
CA ALA A 25 11.74 -2.35 4.70
C ALA A 25 12.18 -3.30 3.57
N TYR A 26 11.93 -2.94 2.31
CA TYR A 26 12.32 -3.72 1.13
C TYR A 26 13.53 -3.15 0.37
N LEU A 27 14.12 -2.04 0.83
CA LEU A 27 15.28 -1.40 0.19
C LEU A 27 16.53 -1.43 1.08
N PRO A 28 17.72 -1.70 0.51
CA PRO A 28 18.98 -1.46 1.20
C PRO A 28 19.15 0.04 1.54
N PRO A 29 19.78 0.39 2.68
CA PRO A 29 20.37 -0.50 3.69
C PRO A 29 19.36 -0.99 4.76
N PHE A 30 18.10 -0.60 4.69
CA PHE A 30 17.13 -0.80 5.78
C PHE A 30 16.50 -2.20 5.80
N GLY A 31 16.44 -2.87 4.65
CA GLY A 31 15.97 -4.25 4.57
C GLY A 31 16.10 -4.83 3.17
N ALA A 32 15.40 -5.93 2.96
CA ALA A 32 15.36 -6.68 1.71
C ALA A 32 14.04 -7.44 1.60
N ILE A 33 13.64 -7.83 0.40
CA ILE A 33 12.48 -8.69 0.22
C ILE A 33 12.79 -10.06 0.87
N PRO A 34 11.92 -10.56 1.77
CA PRO A 34 12.11 -11.88 2.34
C PRO A 34 11.98 -12.96 1.26
N SER A 35 12.73 -14.06 1.38
CA SER A 35 12.72 -15.18 0.42
C SER A 35 11.32 -15.77 0.19
N THR A 36 10.44 -15.72 1.19
CA THR A 36 9.03 -16.13 1.10
C THR A 36 8.23 -15.33 0.07
N LEU A 37 8.71 -14.15 -0.32
CA LEU A 37 8.15 -13.32 -1.40
C LEU A 37 8.94 -13.45 -2.70
N GLY A 38 9.67 -14.56 -2.92
CA GLY A 38 10.52 -14.76 -4.09
C GLY A 38 9.78 -14.72 -5.44
N VAL A 39 8.46 -14.89 -5.46
CA VAL A 39 7.63 -14.64 -6.67
C VAL A 39 7.51 -13.15 -6.96
N VAL A 40 7.27 -12.34 -5.92
CA VAL A 40 7.20 -10.87 -6.06
C VAL A 40 8.56 -10.33 -6.50
N GLU A 41 9.64 -10.82 -5.88
CA GLU A 41 11.01 -10.46 -6.27
C GLU A 41 11.29 -10.78 -7.75
N ARG A 42 10.89 -11.97 -8.23
CA ARG A 42 11.06 -12.35 -9.64
C ARG A 42 10.24 -11.51 -10.61
N LEU A 43 9.02 -11.12 -10.23
CA LEU A 43 8.11 -10.36 -11.09
C LEU A 43 8.49 -8.88 -11.21
N THR A 44 9.04 -8.30 -10.14
CA THR A 44 9.24 -6.85 -10.05
C THR A 44 10.69 -6.43 -9.91
N GLY A 45 11.55 -7.28 -9.34
CA GLY A 45 12.87 -6.91 -8.84
C GLY A 45 12.78 -6.21 -7.49
N GLY A 46 13.62 -6.63 -6.54
CA GLY A 46 13.56 -6.15 -5.15
C GLY A 46 13.61 -4.64 -5.00
N THR A 47 14.54 -3.99 -5.71
CA THR A 47 14.69 -2.53 -5.69
C THR A 47 13.46 -1.82 -6.25
N TYR A 48 12.93 -2.26 -7.39
CA TYR A 48 11.77 -1.61 -8.01
C TYR A 48 10.52 -1.76 -7.14
N PHE A 49 10.34 -2.91 -6.50
CA PHE A 49 9.23 -3.12 -5.59
C PHE A 49 9.27 -2.16 -4.40
N GLY A 50 10.42 -2.06 -3.72
CA GLY A 50 10.62 -1.11 -2.64
C GLY A 50 10.44 0.34 -3.09
N THR A 51 11.00 0.72 -4.24
CA THR A 51 10.84 2.08 -4.80
C THR A 51 9.38 2.39 -5.14
N ALA A 52 8.61 1.42 -5.65
CA ALA A 52 7.19 1.63 -5.96
C ALA A 52 6.37 1.98 -4.72
N TRP A 53 6.69 1.39 -3.57
CA TRP A 53 6.10 1.77 -2.27
C TRP A 53 6.44 3.20 -1.86
N ILE A 54 7.69 3.63 -2.07
CA ILE A 54 8.11 5.02 -1.81
C ILE A 54 7.36 5.97 -2.74
N LEU A 55 7.23 5.64 -4.02
CA LEU A 55 6.45 6.45 -4.97
C LEU A 55 4.98 6.55 -4.57
N ALA A 56 4.37 5.46 -4.12
CA ALA A 56 3.01 5.47 -3.57
C ALA A 56 2.91 6.41 -2.36
N ALA A 57 3.87 6.35 -1.44
CA ALA A 57 3.93 7.22 -0.27
C ALA A 57 4.05 8.71 -0.67
N THR A 58 4.97 9.03 -1.58
CA THR A 58 5.15 10.40 -2.09
C THR A 58 3.88 10.93 -2.76
N ALA A 59 3.24 10.11 -3.59
CA ALA A 59 1.99 10.47 -4.25
C ALA A 59 0.85 10.69 -3.23
N LEU A 60 0.78 9.89 -2.17
CA LEU A 60 -0.21 10.05 -1.08
C LEU A 60 0.07 11.28 -0.21
N PHE A 61 1.34 11.60 0.08
CA PHE A 61 1.71 12.85 0.77
C PHE A 61 1.33 14.06 -0.08
N ALA A 62 1.74 14.11 -1.36
CA ALA A 62 1.29 15.15 -2.28
C ALA A 62 -0.25 15.19 -2.40
N GLY A 63 -0.86 14.00 -2.35
CA GLY A 63 -2.30 13.75 -2.33
C GLY A 63 -3.04 14.32 -1.12
N GLN A 64 -2.36 14.85 -0.11
CA GLN A 64 -3.01 15.62 0.95
C GLN A 64 -3.60 16.93 0.42
N TRP A 65 -2.96 17.52 -0.59
CA TRP A 65 -3.34 18.80 -1.18
C TRP A 65 -3.91 18.67 -2.60
N PHE A 66 -3.53 17.64 -3.36
CA PHE A 66 -3.91 17.50 -4.76
C PHE A 66 -4.71 16.21 -5.03
N TYR A 67 -5.74 16.29 -5.88
CA TYR A 67 -6.62 15.15 -6.17
C TYR A 67 -5.95 14.06 -7.04
N LYS A 68 -5.30 14.42 -8.15
CA LYS A 68 -4.70 13.43 -9.06
C LYS A 68 -3.58 12.61 -8.40
N PRO A 69 -2.61 13.21 -7.68
CA PRO A 69 -1.59 12.43 -6.97
C PRO A 69 -2.19 11.48 -5.92
N ARG A 70 -3.28 11.89 -5.25
CA ARG A 70 -3.99 11.02 -4.32
C ARG A 70 -4.53 9.76 -5.01
N GLN A 71 -5.23 9.92 -6.14
CA GLN A 71 -5.76 8.77 -6.88
C GLN A 71 -4.66 7.80 -7.31
N VAL A 72 -3.57 8.35 -7.87
CA VAL A 72 -2.40 7.56 -8.29
C VAL A 72 -1.78 6.84 -7.09
N GLY A 73 -1.57 7.54 -5.97
CA GLY A 73 -0.99 6.96 -4.77
C GLY A 73 -1.86 5.85 -4.16
N LEU A 74 -3.17 6.04 -4.11
CA LEU A 74 -4.12 5.02 -3.63
C LEU A 74 -4.15 3.80 -4.55
N ALA A 75 -4.16 4.00 -5.87
CA ALA A 75 -4.14 2.92 -6.85
C ALA A 75 -2.84 2.10 -6.78
N LEU A 76 -1.68 2.76 -6.65
CA LEU A 76 -0.41 2.08 -6.43
C LEU A 76 -0.41 1.32 -5.10
N ALA A 77 -0.78 1.96 -3.99
CA ALA A 77 -0.81 1.33 -2.68
C ALA A 77 -1.70 0.09 -2.68
N MET A 78 -2.87 0.16 -3.30
CA MET A 78 -3.77 -0.98 -3.48
C MET A 78 -3.10 -2.11 -4.26
N SER A 79 -2.55 -1.79 -5.43
CA SER A 79 -1.96 -2.79 -6.34
C SER A 79 -0.76 -3.49 -5.70
N LEU A 80 0.10 -2.74 -5.01
CA LEU A 80 1.24 -3.30 -4.29
C LEU A 80 0.81 -4.15 -3.09
N THR A 81 -0.26 -3.74 -2.38
CA THR A 81 -0.83 -4.53 -1.28
C THR A 81 -1.43 -5.85 -1.79
N LEU A 82 -2.14 -5.82 -2.91
CA LEU A 82 -2.67 -7.02 -3.56
C LEU A 82 -1.54 -7.92 -4.08
N LEU A 83 -0.45 -7.34 -4.59
CA LEU A 83 0.73 -8.09 -4.98
C LEU A 83 1.40 -8.79 -3.79
N LEU A 84 1.48 -8.13 -2.61
CA LEU A 84 1.93 -8.77 -1.36
C LEU A 84 1.00 -9.92 -0.97
N ALA A 85 -0.31 -9.69 -0.99
CA ALA A 85 -1.29 -10.72 -0.68
C ALA A 85 -1.16 -11.92 -1.62
N GLY A 86 -1.00 -11.68 -2.92
CA GLY A 86 -0.76 -12.71 -3.92
C GLY A 86 0.56 -13.47 -3.70
N GLY A 87 1.65 -12.75 -3.41
CA GLY A 87 2.94 -13.35 -3.10
C GLY A 87 2.88 -14.29 -1.90
N TYR A 88 2.25 -13.83 -0.81
CA TYR A 88 2.04 -14.69 0.36
C TYR A 88 1.02 -15.81 0.11
N ALA A 89 0.05 -15.63 -0.78
CA ALA A 89 -0.88 -16.70 -1.15
C ALA A 89 -0.15 -17.82 -1.90
N VAL A 90 0.81 -17.49 -2.75
CA VAL A 90 1.68 -18.49 -3.39
C VAL A 90 2.59 -19.15 -2.36
N ALA A 91 3.23 -18.38 -1.48
CA ALA A 91 4.08 -18.92 -0.42
C ALA A 91 3.32 -19.88 0.52
N TRP A 92 2.05 -19.57 0.81
CA TRP A 92 1.15 -20.41 1.60
C TRP A 92 0.94 -21.80 0.98
N GLN A 93 0.92 -21.89 -0.36
CA GLN A 93 0.71 -23.14 -1.06
C GLN A 93 1.99 -24.00 -1.16
N ILE A 94 3.18 -23.42 -0.99
CA ILE A 94 4.45 -24.08 -1.39
C ILE A 94 5.44 -24.23 -0.22
N GLU A 95 5.48 -23.32 0.77
CA GLU A 95 6.58 -23.26 1.75
C GLU A 95 6.11 -23.17 3.21
N ASP A 96 5.53 -22.04 3.65
CA ASP A 96 5.26 -21.73 5.07
C ASP A 96 3.76 -21.50 5.32
N GLN A 97 3.05 -22.58 5.68
CA GLN A 97 1.59 -22.56 5.67
C GLN A 97 0.97 -21.63 6.73
N ALA A 98 1.53 -21.55 7.94
CA ALA A 98 0.90 -20.81 9.02
C ALA A 98 1.16 -19.30 8.90
N ARG A 99 2.41 -18.90 8.68
CA ARG A 99 2.79 -17.48 8.64
C ARG A 99 2.29 -16.80 7.37
N ALA A 100 2.39 -17.48 6.22
CA ALA A 100 1.95 -16.91 4.95
C ALA A 100 0.43 -16.67 4.96
N TRP A 101 -0.37 -17.58 5.53
CA TRP A 101 -1.81 -17.40 5.65
C TRP A 101 -2.21 -16.17 6.48
N VAL A 102 -1.52 -15.93 7.60
CA VAL A 102 -1.73 -14.72 8.41
C VAL A 102 -1.41 -13.47 7.61
N SER A 103 -0.28 -13.47 6.89
CA SER A 103 0.10 -12.38 6.00
C SER A 103 -0.95 -12.11 4.91
N VAL A 104 -1.45 -13.15 4.22
CA VAL A 104 -2.49 -13.00 3.19
C VAL A 104 -3.70 -12.26 3.73
N LYS A 105 -4.26 -12.71 4.86
CA LYS A 105 -5.42 -12.06 5.48
C LYS A 105 -5.14 -10.60 5.81
N ASN A 106 -3.99 -10.33 6.41
CA ASN A 106 -3.61 -8.97 6.80
C ASN A 106 -3.53 -8.05 5.58
N TYR A 107 -2.87 -8.47 4.51
CA TYR A 107 -2.75 -7.65 3.30
C TYR A 107 -4.08 -7.50 2.56
N VAL A 108 -4.93 -8.53 2.52
CA VAL A 108 -6.31 -8.39 1.99
C VAL A 108 -7.13 -7.40 2.83
N MET A 109 -7.01 -7.43 4.15
CA MET A 109 -7.68 -6.44 5.02
C MET A 109 -7.14 -5.02 4.81
N ILE A 110 -5.83 -4.85 4.63
CA ILE A 110 -5.23 -3.56 4.32
C ILE A 110 -5.72 -3.05 2.96
N ALA A 111 -5.80 -3.91 1.95
CA ALA A 111 -6.37 -3.57 0.65
C ALA A 111 -7.83 -3.10 0.79
N ALA A 112 -8.66 -3.80 1.55
CA ALA A 112 -10.02 -3.37 1.84
C ALA A 112 -10.06 -2.01 2.56
N ALA A 113 -9.16 -1.76 3.50
CA ALA A 113 -9.05 -0.46 4.16
C ALA A 113 -8.67 0.66 3.19
N ILE A 114 -7.74 0.42 2.25
CA ILE A 114 -7.38 1.37 1.19
C ILE A 114 -8.61 1.70 0.32
N LEU A 115 -9.43 0.69 -0.03
CA LEU A 115 -10.64 0.90 -0.83
C LEU A 115 -11.64 1.81 -0.10
N ILE A 116 -11.84 1.59 1.20
CA ILE A 116 -12.71 2.44 2.04
C ILE A 116 -12.17 3.87 2.08
N VAL A 117 -10.86 4.03 2.29
CA VAL A 117 -10.20 5.35 2.29
C VAL A 117 -10.35 6.05 0.95
N ALA A 118 -10.19 5.34 -0.17
CA ALA A 118 -10.36 5.87 -1.52
C ALA A 118 -11.81 6.34 -1.75
N THR A 119 -12.78 5.48 -1.48
CA THR A 119 -14.22 5.76 -1.65
C THR A 119 -14.67 6.95 -0.82
N TYR A 120 -14.14 7.08 0.40
CA TYR A 120 -14.46 8.20 1.28
C TYR A 120 -13.73 9.49 0.90
N GLY A 121 -12.49 9.36 0.41
CA GLY A 121 -11.65 10.47 -0.03
C GLY A 121 -12.20 11.16 -1.28
N GLU A 122 -12.79 10.40 -2.21
CA GLU A 122 -13.44 10.95 -3.41
C GLU A 122 -14.63 11.85 -3.09
N ARG A 123 -15.39 11.54 -2.03
CA ARG A 123 -16.56 12.33 -1.63
C ARG A 123 -16.23 13.73 -1.11
N ARG A 124 -14.94 14.09 -0.94
CA ARG A 124 -14.53 15.29 -0.18
C ARG A 124 -13.49 16.19 -0.82
N MET A 125 -12.95 15.85 -1.98
CA MET A 125 -11.96 16.69 -2.64
C MET A 125 -12.55 17.53 -3.77
N PRO A 126 -12.26 18.86 -3.82
CA PRO A 126 -12.54 19.68 -4.99
C PRO A 126 -11.80 19.11 -6.21
N GLY A 127 -12.54 18.75 -7.26
CA GLY A 127 -12.01 18.09 -8.47
C GLY A 127 -12.38 16.61 -8.63
N ALA A 128 -13.04 15.99 -7.64
CA ALA A 128 -13.62 14.65 -7.77
C ALA A 128 -14.91 14.60 -8.61
N ALA A 129 -15.57 15.75 -8.76
CA ALA A 129 -16.70 15.93 -9.67
C ALA A 129 -16.26 16.85 -10.81
N LYS A 130 -16.06 16.27 -11.99
CA LYS A 130 -16.28 16.93 -13.28
C LYS A 130 -17.20 16.04 -14.09
#